data_AF-A0A519ZMZ1-F1
#
_entry.id   AF-A0A519ZMZ1-F1
#
_cell.length_a   1.000
_cell.length_b   1.000
_cell.length_c   1.000
_cell.angle_alpha   90.00
_cell.angle_beta   90.00
_cell.angle_gamma   90.00
#
_symmetry.space_group_name_H-M   'P 1'
#
loop_
_entity.id
_entity.type
_entity.pdbx_description
1 polymer ?
#
loop_
_entity_poly.entity_id
_entity_poly.type
_entity_poly.pdbx_seq_one_letter_code
_entity_poly.pdbx_strand_id
1 'polypeptide(L)'
;MTVRIDFGGLKTRAFVAEWSLYEEPRDHRLLTVTAYGTDGSSETFTLGSFATSLDGIDVQDNSLLDSTNFAITQGIRLAHADIAYITIKGDGIVMDNFSYTQPVPEPETWAMLLAGLGVAGLSLRRRGATKA
;
A
#
# COMPACT_ATOMS: atom_id res chain seq x y z
N MET A 1 -11.27 17.84 -2.38
CA MET A 1 -12.11 16.73 -2.92
C MET A 1 -11.94 15.46 -2.06
N THR A 2 -12.77 14.41 -2.22
CA THR A 2 -12.55 13.11 -1.57
C THR A 2 -12.72 11.96 -2.56
N VAL A 3 -11.72 11.07 -2.61
CA VAL A 3 -11.74 9.84 -3.40
C VAL A 3 -11.76 8.65 -2.45
N ARG A 4 -12.54 7.62 -2.77
CA ARG A 4 -12.55 6.34 -2.05
C ARG A 4 -12.16 5.23 -3.01
N ILE A 5 -11.28 4.34 -2.54
CA ILE A 5 -10.92 3.10 -3.23
C ILE A 5 -11.34 1.95 -2.32
N ASP A 6 -12.22 1.10 -2.84
CA ASP A 6 -12.75 -0.06 -2.12
C ASP A 6 -12.00 -1.32 -2.58
N PHE A 7 -11.60 -2.16 -1.63
CA PHE A 7 -10.88 -3.41 -1.94
C PHE A 7 -11.81 -4.60 -2.16
N GLY A 8 -13.14 -4.42 -2.12
CA GLY A 8 -14.10 -5.45 -2.50
C GLY A 8 -14.04 -6.70 -1.62
N GLY A 9 -13.63 -6.56 -0.35
CA GLY A 9 -13.48 -7.68 0.59
C GLY A 9 -12.22 -8.53 0.39
N LEU A 10 -11.27 -8.09 -0.44
CA LEU A 10 -9.97 -8.74 -0.56
C LEU A 10 -9.20 -8.66 0.76
N LYS A 11 -8.41 -9.70 1.04
CA LYS A 11 -7.47 -9.72 2.15
C LYS A 11 -6.32 -8.76 1.84
N THR A 12 -6.37 -7.55 2.37
CA THR A 12 -5.39 -6.49 2.11
C THR A 12 -4.79 -6.02 3.43
N ARG A 13 -3.55 -6.37 3.75
CA ARG A 13 -2.95 -5.95 5.04
C ARG A 13 -2.27 -4.59 4.96
N ALA A 14 -1.81 -4.23 3.77
CA ALA A 14 -1.16 -2.97 3.51
C ALA A 14 -1.36 -2.57 2.05
N PHE A 15 -1.22 -1.28 1.79
CA PHE A 15 -1.03 -0.76 0.45
C PHE A 15 0.13 0.22 0.45
N VAL A 16 0.73 0.42 -0.70
CA VAL A 16 1.76 1.42 -0.96
C VAL A 16 1.43 2.07 -2.30
N ALA A 17 1.58 3.38 -2.37
CA ALA A 17 1.42 4.12 -3.62
C ALA A 17 2.46 5.22 -3.71
N GLU A 18 2.68 5.68 -4.94
CA GLU A 18 3.37 6.93 -5.17
C GLU A 18 2.34 8.07 -5.24
N TRP A 19 2.65 9.13 -4.52
CA TRP A 19 1.79 10.28 -4.32
C TRP A 19 2.46 11.48 -4.94
N SER A 20 1.76 12.15 -5.86
CA SER A 20 2.18 13.45 -6.34
C SER A 20 1.16 14.51 -5.94
N LEU A 21 1.68 15.58 -5.36
CA LEU A 21 0.90 16.77 -5.02
C LEU A 21 1.29 17.89 -5.97
N TYR A 22 0.29 18.39 -6.70
CA TYR A 22 0.44 19.65 -7.41
C TYR A 22 0.04 20.79 -6.48
N GLU A 23 0.96 21.73 -6.26
CA GLU A 23 0.69 22.95 -5.50
C GLU A 23 0.87 24.18 -6.37
N GLU A 24 0.04 25.18 -6.10
CA GLU A 24 0.20 26.52 -6.64
C GLU A 24 1.10 27.36 -5.71
N PRO A 25 1.77 28.38 -6.26
CA PRO A 25 2.60 29.30 -5.47
C PRO A 25 1.83 29.81 -4.24
N ARG A 26 2.37 29.60 -3.04
CA ARG A 26 1.82 30.08 -1.74
C ARG A 26 0.46 29.50 -1.31
N ASP A 27 -0.05 28.47 -1.97
CA ASP A 27 -1.22 27.69 -1.50
C ASP A 27 -0.78 26.26 -1.16
N HIS A 28 -0.34 26.07 0.09
CA HIS A 28 0.11 24.76 0.57
C HIS A 28 -1.07 23.92 1.02
N ARG A 29 -1.17 22.71 0.46
CA ARG A 29 -2.35 21.86 0.67
C ARG A 29 -1.95 20.52 1.24
N LEU A 30 -2.80 20.02 2.12
CA LEU A 30 -2.59 18.71 2.73
C LEU A 30 -3.28 17.63 1.91
N LEU A 31 -2.55 16.55 1.66
CA LEU A 31 -3.08 15.28 1.21
C LEU A 31 -3.20 14.36 2.42
N THR A 32 -4.43 14.01 2.79
CA THR A 32 -4.70 13.07 3.87
C THR A 32 -5.18 11.75 3.29
N VAL A 33 -4.49 10.66 3.62
CA VAL A 33 -4.85 9.30 3.23
C VAL A 33 -5.20 8.52 4.49
N THR A 34 -6.37 7.92 4.51
CA THR A 34 -6.84 7.10 5.64
C THR A 34 -7.23 5.71 5.15
N ALA A 35 -6.66 4.69 5.74
CA ALA A 35 -7.08 3.29 5.59
C ALA A 35 -8.11 2.95 6.66
N TYR A 36 -9.17 2.24 6.26
CA TYR A 36 -10.20 1.75 7.16
C TYR A 36 -10.21 0.22 7.13
N GLY A 37 -10.06 -0.38 8.29
CA GLY A 37 -10.07 -1.81 8.51
C GLY A 37 -11.49 -2.39 8.47
N THR A 38 -11.56 -3.67 8.13
CA THR A 38 -12.78 -4.49 8.22
C THR A 38 -13.31 -4.63 9.65
N ASP A 39 -12.45 -4.39 10.64
CA ASP A 39 -12.76 -4.40 12.08
C ASP A 39 -13.13 -3.02 12.64
N GLY A 40 -13.22 -2.00 11.78
CA GLY A 40 -13.47 -0.61 12.18
C GLY A 40 -12.22 0.16 12.63
N SER A 41 -11.03 -0.45 12.63
CA SER A 41 -9.77 0.27 12.85
C SER A 41 -9.49 1.26 11.71
N SER A 42 -8.65 2.27 11.97
CA SER A 42 -8.17 3.16 10.92
C SER A 42 -6.77 3.68 11.20
N GLU A 43 -5.99 3.87 10.14
CA GLU A 43 -4.71 4.56 10.18
C GLU A 43 -4.69 5.66 9.13
N THR A 44 -4.03 6.77 9.45
CA THR A 44 -3.96 7.95 8.60
C THR A 44 -2.51 8.39 8.49
N PHE A 45 -2.08 8.74 7.28
CA PHE A 45 -0.95 9.66 7.11
C PHE A 45 -1.44 10.95 6.44
N THR A 46 -0.72 12.03 6.68
CA THR A 46 -0.91 13.30 5.98
C THR A 46 0.41 13.73 5.38
N LEU A 47 0.38 14.12 4.11
CA LEU A 47 1.49 14.69 3.39
C LEU A 47 1.21 16.18 3.19
N GLY A 48 2.24 16.99 3.39
CA GLY A 48 2.25 18.40 3.01
C GLY A 48 3.58 18.72 2.34
N SER A 49 3.64 19.82 1.59
CA SER A 49 4.88 20.36 1.06
C SER A 49 5.90 20.60 2.18
N PHE A 50 7.13 20.15 1.98
CA PHE A 50 8.24 20.51 2.86
C PHE A 50 8.93 21.75 2.30
N ALA A 51 8.93 22.85 3.06
CA ALA A 51 9.86 23.94 2.81
C ALA A 51 11.28 23.43 3.12
N THR A 52 12.07 23.11 2.10
CA THR A 52 13.48 22.76 2.31
C THR A 52 14.27 24.05 2.55
N SER A 53 14.61 24.32 3.80
CA SER A 53 15.58 25.37 4.15
C SER A 53 17.00 24.84 3.92
N LEU A 54 17.79 25.53 3.09
CA LEU A 54 19.24 25.36 3.06
C LEU A 54 19.87 26.58 3.75
N ASP A 55 20.57 26.32 4.85
CA ASP A 55 21.42 27.27 5.59
C ASP A 55 20.78 28.64 5.88
N GLY A 56 19.55 28.64 6.43
CA GLY A 56 18.93 29.86 6.96
C GLY A 56 18.28 30.80 5.94
N ILE A 57 18.16 30.38 4.68
CA ILE A 57 17.27 31.04 3.72
C ILE A 57 15.89 30.39 3.86
N ASP A 58 14.91 31.17 4.33
CA ASP A 58 13.50 30.84 4.18
C ASP A 58 13.20 30.82 2.67
N VAL A 59 13.17 29.64 2.07
CA VAL A 59 12.65 29.42 0.72
C VAL A 59 11.11 29.43 0.80
N GLN A 60 10.56 30.49 1.39
CA GLN A 60 9.12 30.73 1.44
C GLN A 60 8.63 31.53 0.23
N ASP A 61 9.54 31.93 -0.67
CA ASP A 61 9.21 32.87 -1.74
C ASP A 61 10.17 32.82 -2.95
N ASN A 62 10.74 31.65 -3.28
CA ASN A 62 11.49 31.53 -4.53
C ASN A 62 10.54 31.04 -5.64
N SER A 63 10.00 32.00 -6.39
CA SER A 63 9.10 31.85 -7.56
C SER A 63 9.67 30.99 -8.72
N LEU A 64 10.77 30.28 -8.50
CA LEU A 64 11.42 29.34 -9.41
C LEU A 64 11.13 27.87 -9.03
N LEU A 65 10.49 27.61 -7.88
CA LEU A 65 10.14 26.28 -7.36
C LEU A 65 8.64 26.11 -7.03
N ASP A 66 7.85 27.16 -7.27
CA ASP A 66 6.43 27.31 -6.90
C ASP A 66 5.44 26.48 -7.74
N SER A 67 5.94 25.50 -8.50
CA SER A 67 5.11 24.54 -9.25
C SER A 67 5.90 23.23 -9.43
N THR A 68 6.46 22.72 -8.34
CA THR A 68 7.18 21.44 -8.35
C THR A 68 6.25 20.31 -7.91
N ASN A 69 6.09 19.31 -8.79
CA ASN A 69 5.45 18.06 -8.41
C ASN A 69 6.40 17.33 -7.45
N PHE A 70 6.07 17.26 -6.17
CA PHE A 70 6.77 16.41 -5.21
C PHE A 70 6.17 15.02 -5.29
N ALA A 71 7.01 14.00 -5.45
CA ALA A 71 6.61 12.60 -5.53
C ALA A 71 7.20 11.80 -4.37
N ILE A 72 6.36 11.05 -3.64
CA ILE A 72 6.83 10.15 -2.58
C ILE A 72 6.12 8.80 -2.62
N THR A 73 6.87 7.76 -2.32
CA THR A 73 6.31 6.42 -2.10
C THR A 73 6.00 6.25 -0.62
N GLN A 74 4.72 6.19 -0.27
CA GLN A 74 4.26 5.99 1.10
C GLN A 74 3.06 5.04 1.13
N GLY A 75 2.96 4.25 2.20
CA GLY A 75 1.89 3.29 2.40
C GLY A 75 1.38 3.26 3.83
N ILE A 76 0.29 2.52 4.02
CA ILE A 76 -0.34 2.25 5.32
C ILE A 76 -0.48 0.74 5.47
N ARG A 77 -0.19 0.26 6.68
CA ARG A 77 -0.41 -1.13 7.09
C ARG A 77 -1.23 -1.12 8.38
N LEU A 78 -2.34 -1.84 8.40
CA LEU A 78 -3.05 -2.09 9.65
C LEU A 78 -2.38 -3.25 10.39
N ALA A 79 -2.07 -3.04 11.67
CA ALA A 79 -1.39 -4.05 12.48
C ALA A 79 -2.22 -5.33 12.65
N HIS A 80 -3.53 -5.17 12.85
CA HIS A 80 -4.44 -6.23 13.29
C HIS A 80 -5.64 -6.49 12.37
N ALA A 81 -5.73 -5.81 11.22
CA ALA A 81 -6.90 -5.88 10.35
C ALA A 81 -6.54 -5.94 8.86
N ASP A 82 -7.47 -6.47 8.06
CA ASP A 82 -7.48 -6.26 6.63
C ASP A 82 -8.13 -4.89 6.33
N ILE A 83 -7.56 -4.14 5.41
CA ILE A 83 -8.03 -2.86 4.89
C ILE A 83 -9.25 -3.12 3.98
N ALA A 84 -10.40 -2.56 4.35
CA ALA A 84 -11.64 -2.62 3.58
C ALA A 84 -11.66 -1.57 2.46
N TYR A 85 -11.29 -0.33 2.78
CA TYR A 85 -11.20 0.76 1.81
C TYR A 85 -10.22 1.83 2.29
N ILE A 86 -9.74 2.65 1.36
CA ILE A 86 -8.99 3.86 1.66
C ILE A 86 -9.75 5.09 1.20
N THR A 87 -9.56 6.18 1.93
CA THR A 87 -10.08 7.49 1.56
C THR A 87 -8.92 8.47 1.41
N ILE A 88 -8.93 9.21 0.32
CA ILE A 88 -7.92 10.22 -0.01
C ILE A 88 -8.63 11.57 -0.05
N LYS A 89 -8.14 12.53 0.72
CA LYS A 89 -8.65 13.90 0.80
C LYS A 89 -7.54 14.87 0.45
N GLY A 90 -7.84 15.78 -0.47
CA GLY A 90 -6.89 16.74 -1.03
C GLY A 90 -7.43 17.31 -2.33
N ASP A 91 -6.72 18.28 -2.90
CA ASP A 91 -6.99 18.81 -4.24
C ASP A 91 -5.78 18.48 -5.14
N GLY A 92 -5.99 18.38 -6.45
CA GLY A 92 -4.89 18.06 -7.39
C GLY A 92 -4.24 16.69 -7.19
N ILE A 93 -5.00 15.69 -6.70
CA ILE A 93 -4.46 14.37 -6.34
C ILE A 93 -4.06 13.60 -7.60
N VAL A 94 -2.78 13.25 -7.70
CA VAL A 94 -2.28 12.26 -8.65
C VAL A 94 -1.67 11.10 -7.86
N MET A 95 -2.12 9.89 -8.16
CA MET A 95 -1.63 8.67 -7.55
C MET A 95 -1.27 7.69 -8.66
N ASP A 96 -0.05 7.20 -8.64
CA ASP A 96 0.44 6.17 -9.55
C ASP A 96 1.16 5.05 -8.78
N ASN A 97 1.55 4.02 -9.52
CA ASN A 97 2.23 2.83 -9.00
C ASN A 97 1.55 2.20 -7.76
N PHE A 98 0.22 2.21 -7.74
CA PHE A 98 -0.57 1.68 -6.64
C PHE A 98 -0.43 0.16 -6.54
N SER A 99 0.02 -0.32 -5.39
CA SER A 99 0.17 -1.75 -5.09
C SER A 99 -0.40 -2.07 -3.71
N TYR A 100 -1.01 -3.24 -3.59
CA TYR A 100 -1.53 -3.75 -2.33
C TYR A 100 -1.06 -5.18 -2.09
N THR A 101 -0.88 -5.56 -0.83
CA THR A 101 -0.38 -6.88 -0.48
C THR A 101 -1.52 -7.78 -0.03
N GLN A 102 -1.60 -8.96 -0.65
CA GLN A 102 -2.39 -10.06 -0.13
C GLN A 102 -1.53 -10.92 0.80
N PRO A 103 -2.12 -11.59 1.80
CA PRO A 103 -1.42 -12.61 2.56
C PRO A 103 -0.83 -13.65 1.60
N VAL A 104 0.49 -13.80 1.61
CA VAL A 104 1.15 -14.91 0.94
C VAL A 104 0.81 -16.17 1.73
N PRO A 105 0.48 -17.31 1.08
CA PRO A 105 0.25 -18.56 1.80
C PRO A 105 1.41 -18.86 2.73
N GLU A 106 1.09 -19.17 3.98
CA GLU A 106 2.11 -19.33 5.02
C GLU A 106 3.10 -20.44 4.64
N PRO A 107 4.37 -20.37 5.11
CA PRO A 107 5.37 -21.41 4.82
C PRO A 107 4.88 -22.83 5.13
N GLU A 108 4.04 -22.96 6.15
CA GLU A 108 3.40 -24.20 6.58
C GLU A 108 2.41 -24.73 5.55
N THR A 109 1.69 -23.86 4.84
CA THR A 109 0.76 -24.25 3.77
C THR A 109 1.53 -24.89 2.61
N TRP A 110 2.71 -24.34 2.28
CA TRP A 110 3.61 -24.95 1.29
C TRP A 110 4.18 -26.28 1.77
N ALA A 111 4.59 -26.35 3.03
CA ALA A 111 5.06 -27.60 3.63
C ALA A 111 3.98 -28.69 3.59
N MET A 112 2.72 -28.34 3.85
CA MET A 112 1.59 -29.28 3.78
C MET A 112 1.26 -29.72 2.37
N LEU A 113 1.31 -28.80 1.39
CA LEU A 113 1.18 -29.14 -0.02
C LEU A 113 2.28 -30.15 -0.44
N LEU A 114 3.53 -29.85 -0.10
CA LEU A 114 4.67 -30.71 -0.41
C LEU A 114 4.59 -32.06 0.31
N ALA A 115 4.17 -32.07 1.58
CA ALA A 115 3.93 -33.29 2.33
C ALA A 115 2.84 -34.15 1.65
N GLY A 116 1.72 -33.55 1.24
CA GLY A 116 0.65 -34.23 0.51
C GLY A 116 1.12 -34.81 -0.83
N LEU A 117 1.90 -34.05 -1.60
CA LEU A 117 2.52 -34.53 -2.84
C LEU A 117 3.49 -35.69 -2.58
N GLY A 118 4.29 -35.62 -1.51
CA GLY A 118 5.18 -36.71 -1.10
C GLY A 118 4.42 -37.99 -0.78
N VAL A 119 3.32 -37.91 -0.02
CA VAL A 119 2.46 -39.05 0.31
C VAL A 119 1.80 -39.64 -0.94
N ALA A 120 1.28 -38.80 -1.84
CA ALA A 120 0.67 -39.23 -3.09
C ALA A 120 1.68 -39.96 -3.99
N GLY A 121 2.88 -39.42 -4.15
CA GLY A 121 3.96 -40.04 -4.92
C GLY A 121 4.39 -41.39 -4.35
N LEU A 122 4.56 -41.50 -3.03
CA LEU A 122 4.89 -42.77 -2.36
C LEU A 122 3.78 -43.82 -2.54
N SER A 123 2.52 -43.39 -2.48
CA SER A 123 1.36 -44.28 -2.64
C SER A 123 1.26 -44.86 -4.05
N LEU A 124 1.53 -44.05 -5.08
CA LEU A 124 1.60 -44.48 -6.47
C LEU A 124 2.77 -45.45 -6.71
N ARG A 125 3.94 -45.17 -6.12
CA ARG A 125 5.12 -46.07 -6.21
C ARG A 125 4.84 -47.45 -5.65
N ARG A 126 4.13 -47.55 -4.50
CA ARG A 126 3.79 -48.84 -3.88
C ARG A 126 2.86 -49.68 -4.75
N ARG A 127 1.92 -49.04 -5.46
CA ARG A 127 0.97 -49.73 -6.36
C ARG A 127 1.63 -50.30 -7.62
N GLY A 128 2.67 -49.65 -8.13
CA GLY A 128 3.43 -50.16 -9.28
C GLY A 128 4.33 -51.36 -8.96
N ALA A 129 4.76 -51.50 -7.70
CA ALA A 129 5.67 -52.57 -7.26
C ALA A 129 4.99 -53.94 -7.05
N THR A 130 3.65 -54.01 -7.02
CA THR A 130 2.89 -55.26 -6.81
C THR A 130 2.52 -55.98 -8.13
N LYS A 131 3.16 -55.62 -9.26
CA LYS A 131 2.93 -56.23 -10.58
C LYS A 131 4.15 -56.97 -11.18
N ALA A 132 4.99 -57.58 -10.34
CA ALA A 132 6.06 -58.49 -10.78
C ALA A 132 5.87 -59.88 -10.17
#